data_AF-K2GY33-F1
#
_entry.id   AF-K2GY33-F1
#
_cell.length_a   1.000
_cell.length_b   1.000
_cell.length_c   1.000
_cell.angle_alpha   90.00
_cell.angle_beta   90.00
_cell.angle_gamma   90.00
#
_symmetry.space_group_name_H-M   'P 1'
#
loop_
_entity.id
_entity.type
_entity.pdbx_description
1 polymer ?
#
loop_
_entity_poly.entity_id
_entity_poly.type
_entity_poly.pdbx_seq_one_letter_code
_entity_poly.pdbx_strand_id
1 'polypeptide(L)'
;MSESIEKLLKYEKSWKYVFHGSLENLSILEPRQAYLYIDWKLEKDWRPAVFATPYSWVAIFRSLINEFNTDWDSGSGFGINDWVLFFAASRNLLESARNKIGKIYILEKRNFTDFEWTQCRCYKRVTPILIDRSDLRGFAGKYWSDRVLLNTLFFWFEKKSKSSTITLR
;
A
#
# COMPACT_ATOMS: atom_id res chain seq x y z
N MET A 1 -3.49 -20.05 6.60
CA MET A 1 -3.71 -18.88 5.72
C MET A 1 -5.21 -18.77 5.53
N SER A 2 -5.82 -17.58 5.49
CA SER A 2 -7.28 -17.48 5.32
C SER A 2 -7.69 -17.75 3.87
N GLU A 3 -8.89 -18.27 3.66
CA GLU A 3 -9.45 -18.57 2.32
C GLU A 3 -9.42 -17.34 1.39
N SER A 4 -9.69 -16.15 1.94
CA SER A 4 -9.65 -14.91 1.18
C SER A 4 -8.25 -14.55 0.69
N ILE A 5 -7.21 -14.74 1.52
CA ILE A 5 -5.82 -14.51 1.10
C ILE A 5 -5.45 -15.48 -0.04
N GLU A 6 -5.84 -16.74 0.06
CA GLU A 6 -5.61 -17.72 -1.01
C GLU A 6 -6.32 -17.33 -2.32
N LYS A 7 -7.54 -16.79 -2.23
CA LYS A 7 -8.28 -16.27 -3.38
C LYS A 7 -7.56 -15.09 -4.04
N LEU A 8 -7.08 -14.12 -3.26
CA LEU A 8 -6.31 -12.98 -3.78
C LEU A 8 -5.02 -13.44 -4.46
N LEU A 9 -4.30 -14.40 -3.89
CA LEU A 9 -3.09 -14.96 -4.49
C LEU A 9 -3.37 -15.70 -5.80
N LYS A 10 -4.54 -16.35 -5.96
CA LYS A 10 -4.95 -16.95 -7.24
C LYS A 10 -5.18 -15.88 -8.30
N TYR A 11 -5.83 -14.76 -7.95
CA TYR A 11 -6.00 -13.64 -8.87
C TYR A 11 -4.67 -13.00 -9.27
N GLU A 12 -3.76 -12.81 -8.33
CA GLU A 12 -2.42 -12.27 -8.58
C GLU A 12 -1.65 -13.14 -9.59
N LYS A 13 -1.61 -14.45 -9.36
CA LYS A 13 -0.93 -15.41 -10.26
C LYS A 13 -1.49 -15.43 -11.69
N SER A 14 -2.73 -15.01 -11.88
CA SER A 14 -3.35 -14.99 -13.21
C SER A 14 -2.87 -13.83 -14.09
N TRP A 15 -2.26 -12.80 -13.50
CA TRP A 15 -1.83 -11.56 -14.17
C TRP A 15 -2.93 -10.78 -14.90
N LYS A 16 -4.19 -11.19 -14.78
CA LYS A 16 -5.36 -10.54 -15.39
C LYS A 16 -5.91 -9.40 -14.54
N TYR A 17 -5.46 -9.28 -13.29
CA TYR A 17 -6.04 -8.36 -12.32
C TYR A 17 -4.99 -7.49 -11.64
N VAL A 18 -5.44 -6.32 -11.18
CA VAL A 18 -4.73 -5.47 -10.21
C VAL A 18 -5.63 -5.18 -9.03
N PHE A 19 -5.02 -4.76 -7.94
CA PHE A 19 -5.65 -4.63 -6.65
C PHE A 19 -5.58 -3.19 -6.15
N HIS A 20 -6.64 -2.72 -5.52
CA HIS A 20 -6.65 -1.47 -4.76
C HIS A 20 -7.11 -1.75 -3.34
N GLY A 21 -6.36 -1.27 -2.36
CA GLY A 21 -6.69 -1.40 -0.94
C GLY A 21 -7.29 -0.11 -0.40
N SER A 22 -8.43 -0.18 0.29
CA SER A 22 -9.04 0.96 0.96
C SER A 22 -9.86 0.52 2.18
N LEU A 23 -10.05 1.44 3.13
CA LEU A 23 -11.01 1.26 4.23
C LEU A 23 -12.44 1.64 3.83
N GLU A 24 -12.59 2.52 2.85
CA GLU A 24 -13.89 3.03 2.41
C GLU A 24 -14.67 1.96 1.64
N ASN A 25 -16.00 2.09 1.61
CA ASN A 25 -16.86 1.33 0.69
C ASN A 25 -17.00 2.12 -0.61
N LEU A 26 -16.34 1.65 -1.66
CA LEU A 26 -16.30 2.29 -2.96
C LEU A 26 -17.06 1.43 -3.97
N SER A 27 -18.14 1.95 -4.53
CA SER A 27 -18.80 1.33 -5.68
C SER A 27 -18.02 1.62 -6.97
N ILE A 28 -17.33 2.76 -7.03
CA ILE A 28 -16.53 3.23 -8.16
C ILE A 28 -15.25 3.85 -7.61
N LEU A 29 -14.12 3.59 -8.27
CA LEU A 29 -12.85 4.26 -8.02
C LEU A 29 -12.70 5.41 -9.02
N GLU A 30 -12.55 6.62 -8.49
CA GLU A 30 -12.33 7.82 -9.30
C GLU A 30 -10.85 8.21 -9.33
N PRO A 31 -10.34 8.74 -10.45
CA PRO A 31 -9.00 9.33 -10.48
C PRO A 31 -8.84 10.43 -9.43
N ARG A 32 -7.83 10.33 -8.56
CA ARG A 32 -7.52 11.33 -7.54
C ARG A 32 -6.09 11.85 -7.72
N GLN A 33 -5.85 13.11 -7.36
CA GLN A 33 -4.51 13.69 -7.39
C GLN A 33 -3.67 13.10 -6.27
N ALA A 34 -2.58 12.42 -6.63
CA ALA A 34 -1.55 12.05 -5.66
C ALA A 34 -0.54 13.19 -5.49
N TYR A 35 0.20 13.16 -4.39
CA TYR A 35 1.22 14.15 -4.07
C TYR A 35 2.50 13.45 -3.62
N LEU A 36 3.64 14.09 -3.90
CA LEU A 36 4.98 13.66 -3.51
C LEU A 36 5.63 14.78 -2.71
N TYR A 37 6.53 14.43 -1.79
CA TYR A 37 7.40 15.41 -1.17
C TYR A 37 8.71 15.49 -1.97
N ILE A 38 8.96 16.64 -2.61
CA ILE A 38 10.21 16.95 -3.32
C ILE A 38 10.79 18.19 -2.65
N ASP A 39 12.04 18.11 -2.17
CA ASP A 39 12.70 19.20 -1.43
C ASP A 39 11.83 19.82 -0.31
N TRP A 40 11.17 18.95 0.47
CA TRP A 40 10.26 19.31 1.57
C TRP A 40 8.98 20.05 1.15
N LYS A 41 8.69 20.10 -0.14
CA LYS A 41 7.46 20.68 -0.68
C LYS A 41 6.54 19.59 -1.20
N LEU A 42 5.26 19.75 -0.92
CA LEU A 42 4.22 18.87 -1.44
C LEU A 42 3.93 19.26 -2.90
N GLU A 43 4.33 18.41 -3.84
CA GLU A 43 4.13 18.60 -5.28
C GLU A 43 3.14 17.58 -5.84
N LYS A 44 2.46 17.95 -6.92
CA LYS A 44 1.48 17.07 -7.59
C LYS A 44 2.21 15.92 -8.30
N ASP A 45 1.85 14.69 -7.96
CA ASP A 45 2.29 13.49 -8.67
C ASP A 45 1.52 13.32 -9.98
N TRP A 46 2.08 13.85 -11.07
CA TRP A 46 1.52 13.72 -12.41
C TRP A 46 0.03 14.11 -12.46
N ARG A 47 -0.73 13.54 -13.40
CA ARG A 47 -2.18 13.73 -13.51
C ARG A 47 -2.95 12.78 -12.57
N PRO A 48 -4.16 13.17 -12.12
CA PRO A 48 -5.01 12.32 -11.29
C PRO A 48 -5.22 10.93 -11.88
N ALA A 49 -5.15 9.90 -11.03
CA ALA A 49 -5.29 8.51 -11.44
C ALA A 49 -5.94 7.65 -10.36
N VAL A 50 -6.52 6.53 -10.76
CA VAL A 50 -6.80 5.39 -9.90
C VAL A 50 -5.51 4.59 -9.79
N PHE A 51 -5.01 4.46 -8.57
CA PHE A 51 -3.77 3.75 -8.26
C PHE A 51 -4.05 2.33 -7.78
N ALA A 52 -3.53 1.35 -8.50
CA ALA A 52 -3.62 -0.06 -8.17
C ALA A 52 -2.21 -0.70 -8.13
N THR A 53 -2.15 -1.97 -7.79
CA THR A 53 -0.90 -2.75 -7.71
C THR A 53 -1.13 -4.17 -8.24
N PRO A 54 -0.15 -4.81 -8.89
CA PRO A 54 -0.27 -6.22 -9.24
C PRO A 54 -0.13 -7.14 -8.03
N TYR A 55 0.34 -6.64 -6.88
CA TYR A 55 0.66 -7.44 -5.69
C TYR A 55 -0.45 -7.37 -4.64
N SER A 56 -1.13 -8.49 -4.39
CA SER A 56 -2.22 -8.59 -3.42
C SER A 56 -1.79 -8.18 -2.01
N TRP A 57 -0.58 -8.55 -1.58
CA TRP A 57 -0.04 -8.17 -0.27
C TRP A 57 0.14 -6.65 -0.12
N VAL A 58 0.48 -5.94 -1.21
CA VAL A 58 0.55 -4.46 -1.19
C VAL A 58 -0.83 -3.86 -1.01
N ALA A 59 -1.85 -4.38 -1.70
CA ALA A 59 -3.22 -3.91 -1.50
C ALA A 59 -3.73 -4.21 -0.09
N ILE A 60 -3.43 -5.38 0.47
CA ILE A 60 -3.76 -5.74 1.85
C ILE A 60 -3.12 -4.75 2.82
N PHE A 61 -1.81 -4.52 2.69
CA PHE A 61 -1.08 -3.55 3.50
C PHE A 61 -1.74 -2.17 3.45
N ARG A 62 -2.01 -1.62 2.25
CA ARG A 62 -2.64 -0.29 2.09
C ARG A 62 -4.06 -0.21 2.68
N SER A 63 -4.80 -1.30 2.64
CA SER A 63 -6.17 -1.34 3.19
C SER A 63 -6.20 -1.31 4.73
N LEU A 64 -5.13 -1.78 5.38
CA LEU A 64 -5.06 -1.90 6.85
C LEU A 64 -4.17 -0.82 7.48
N ILE A 65 -3.01 -0.57 6.87
CA ILE A 65 -1.97 0.34 7.35
C ILE A 65 -2.20 1.70 6.70
N ASN A 66 -2.89 2.57 7.42
CA ASN A 66 -3.17 3.95 7.04
C ASN A 66 -3.43 4.78 8.30
N GLU A 67 -3.27 6.09 8.17
CA GLU A 67 -3.43 7.10 9.22
C GLU A 67 -4.89 7.32 9.69
N PHE A 68 -5.86 6.63 9.08
CA PHE A 68 -7.24 6.75 9.50
C PHE A 68 -7.41 6.26 10.95
N ASN A 69 -7.98 7.11 11.80
CA ASN A 69 -8.13 6.89 13.24
C ASN A 69 -6.80 6.63 13.98
N THR A 70 -5.74 7.38 13.66
CA THR A 70 -4.51 7.41 14.47
C THR A 70 -4.17 8.83 14.90
N ASP A 71 -4.00 9.04 16.21
CA ASP A 71 -3.90 10.37 16.83
C ASP A 71 -2.47 10.96 16.87
N TRP A 72 -1.50 10.34 16.20
CA TRP A 72 -0.07 10.67 16.32
C TRP A 72 0.66 10.59 14.99
N ASP A 73 1.80 11.27 14.91
CA ASP A 73 2.74 11.15 13.79
C ASP A 73 3.00 9.67 13.47
N SER A 74 2.70 9.30 12.24
CA SER A 74 2.74 7.93 11.79
C SER A 74 3.23 7.86 10.35
N GLY A 75 3.88 6.76 10.03
CA GLY A 75 4.50 6.56 8.73
C GLY A 75 4.35 5.13 8.29
N SER A 76 4.10 4.95 6.99
CA SER A 76 4.10 3.64 6.37
C SER A 76 4.76 3.70 5.00
N GLY A 77 5.37 2.60 4.60
CA GLY A 77 6.07 2.48 3.34
C GLY A 77 6.08 1.04 2.87
N PHE A 78 6.16 0.88 1.56
CA PHE A 78 6.38 -0.41 0.92
C PHE A 78 7.20 -0.18 -0.34
N GLY A 79 7.88 -1.22 -0.81
CA GLY A 79 8.68 -1.14 -2.02
C GLY A 79 9.33 -2.46 -2.34
N ILE A 80 10.16 -2.46 -3.37
CA ILE A 80 10.96 -3.62 -3.75
C ILE A 80 12.42 -3.29 -3.48
N ASN A 81 13.09 -4.16 -2.74
CA ASN A 81 14.53 -4.13 -2.54
C ASN A 81 15.10 -5.52 -2.88
N ASP A 82 16.12 -5.58 -3.75
CA ASP A 82 16.69 -6.84 -4.26
C ASP A 82 15.64 -7.86 -4.74
N TRP A 83 14.63 -7.37 -5.49
CA TRP A 83 13.50 -8.17 -5.99
C TRP A 83 12.57 -8.74 -4.91
N VAL A 84 12.74 -8.32 -3.66
CA VAL A 84 11.90 -8.71 -2.53
C VAL A 84 11.03 -7.54 -2.11
N LEU A 85 9.73 -7.80 -2.01
CA LEU A 85 8.77 -6.85 -1.48
C LEU A 85 8.99 -6.63 0.02
N PHE A 86 9.15 -5.38 0.44
CA PHE A 86 9.25 -4.99 1.84
C PHE A 86 8.06 -4.11 2.26
N PHE A 87 7.78 -4.14 3.57
CA PHE A 87 6.76 -3.34 4.22
C PHE A 87 7.34 -2.73 5.49
N ALA A 88 7.03 -1.47 5.75
CA ALA A 88 7.42 -0.76 6.94
C ALA A 88 6.23 0.07 7.44
N ALA A 89 6.02 0.09 8.76
CA ALA A 89 5.00 0.91 9.38
C ALA A 89 5.41 1.24 10.81
N SER A 90 5.01 2.42 11.29
CA SER A 90 5.13 2.77 12.68
C SER A 90 4.27 1.85 13.56
N ARG A 91 4.71 1.64 14.80
CA ARG A 91 4.09 0.70 15.74
C ARG A 91 2.61 1.00 15.99
N ASN A 92 2.25 2.27 16.12
CA ASN A 92 0.86 2.72 16.31
C ASN A 92 -0.05 2.35 15.13
N LEU A 93 0.44 2.40 13.87
CA LEU A 93 -0.33 1.93 12.72
C LEU A 93 -0.56 0.42 12.75
N LEU A 94 0.48 -0.34 13.14
CA LEU A 94 0.36 -1.80 13.27
C LEU A 94 -0.64 -2.19 14.36
N GLU A 95 -0.61 -1.50 15.50
CA GLU A 95 -1.55 -1.73 16.60
C GLU A 95 -2.98 -1.35 16.21
N SER A 96 -3.18 -0.20 15.56
CA SER A 96 -4.48 0.26 15.06
C SER A 96 -5.08 -0.72 14.03
N ALA A 97 -4.23 -1.29 13.16
CA ALA A 97 -4.65 -2.25 12.13
C ALA A 97 -5.24 -3.55 12.67
N ARG A 98 -4.98 -3.93 13.93
CA ARG A 98 -5.54 -5.15 14.57
C ARG A 98 -7.06 -5.23 14.49
N ASN A 99 -7.69 -4.07 14.54
CA ASN A 99 -9.14 -3.93 14.65
C ASN A 99 -9.79 -3.42 13.36
N LYS A 100 -9.00 -3.22 12.28
CA LYS A 100 -9.48 -2.71 11.01
C LYS A 100 -9.90 -3.83 10.07
N ILE A 101 -10.99 -3.60 9.33
CA ILE A 101 -11.41 -4.44 8.22
C ILE A 101 -11.08 -3.70 6.93
N GLY A 102 -9.99 -4.10 6.30
CA GLY A 102 -9.60 -3.60 4.98
C GLY A 102 -10.50 -4.16 3.88
N LYS A 103 -10.63 -3.41 2.78
CA LYS A 103 -11.32 -3.86 1.57
C LYS A 103 -10.35 -3.88 0.41
N ILE A 104 -10.37 -4.98 -0.33
CA ILE A 104 -9.55 -5.18 -1.52
C ILE A 104 -10.45 -5.19 -2.75
N TYR A 105 -10.21 -4.25 -3.63
CA TYR A 105 -10.92 -4.08 -4.89
C TYR A 105 -10.12 -4.76 -5.99
N ILE A 106 -10.76 -5.70 -6.69
CA ILE A 106 -10.17 -6.43 -7.81
C ILE A 106 -10.61 -5.77 -9.11
N LEU A 107 -9.63 -5.41 -9.94
CA LEU A 107 -9.80 -4.56 -11.11
C LEU A 107 -9.18 -5.24 -12.34
N GLU A 108 -9.78 -5.07 -13.51
CA GLU A 108 -9.27 -5.61 -14.78
C GLU A 108 -7.93 -4.97 -15.13
N LYS A 109 -6.85 -5.76 -15.25
CA LYS A 109 -5.49 -5.26 -15.55
C LYS A 109 -5.44 -4.46 -16.85
N ARG A 110 -6.18 -4.89 -17.87
CA ARG A 110 -6.23 -4.24 -19.20
C ARG A 110 -6.67 -2.77 -19.18
N ASN A 111 -7.30 -2.32 -18.09
CA ASN A 111 -7.71 -0.93 -17.91
C ASN A 111 -6.60 -0.05 -17.33
N PHE A 112 -5.47 -0.64 -16.93
CA PHE A 112 -4.37 0.02 -16.27
C PHE A 112 -3.09 -0.06 -17.09
N THR A 113 -2.26 0.95 -16.97
CA THR A 113 -0.89 0.95 -17.48
C THR A 113 0.07 0.68 -16.32
N ASP A 114 1.08 -0.15 -16.56
CA ASP A 114 2.18 -0.36 -15.62
C ASP A 114 2.92 0.94 -15.35
N PHE A 115 3.24 1.17 -14.09
CA PHE A 115 3.96 2.35 -13.66
C PHE A 115 4.85 1.97 -12.48
N GLU A 116 6.16 2.17 -12.59
CA GLU A 116 7.13 1.98 -11.50
C GLU A 116 6.86 0.76 -10.59
N TRP A 117 7.42 -0.39 -10.97
CA TRP A 117 7.55 -1.61 -10.16
C TRP A 117 6.24 -2.16 -9.55
N THR A 118 5.72 -1.50 -8.51
CA THR A 118 4.58 -1.94 -7.71
C THR A 118 3.27 -1.23 -8.05
N GLN A 119 3.28 -0.27 -8.96
CA GLN A 119 2.12 0.57 -9.24
C GLN A 119 1.54 0.32 -10.63
N CYS A 120 0.23 0.54 -10.75
CA CYS A 120 -0.46 0.64 -12.02
C CYS A 120 -1.41 1.83 -11.96
N ARG A 121 -1.54 2.56 -13.06
CA ARG A 121 -2.35 3.78 -13.14
C ARG A 121 -3.49 3.62 -14.16
N CYS A 122 -4.69 4.05 -13.78
CA CYS A 122 -5.82 4.25 -14.70
C CYS A 122 -6.32 5.68 -14.58
N TYR A 123 -6.49 6.37 -15.70
CA TYR A 123 -6.87 7.78 -15.72
C TYR A 123 -8.38 8.00 -15.89
N LYS A 124 -9.16 6.92 -15.81
CA LYS A 124 -10.61 6.91 -15.92
C LYS A 124 -11.21 6.34 -14.64
N ARG A 125 -12.51 6.54 -14.46
CA ARG A 125 -13.27 5.84 -13.42
C ARG A 125 -13.23 4.34 -13.67
N VAL A 126 -13.08 3.56 -12.61
CA VAL A 126 -13.02 2.09 -12.68
C VAL A 126 -14.04 1.50 -11.72
N THR A 127 -14.86 0.57 -12.22
CA THR A 127 -15.76 -0.22 -11.37
C THR A 127 -15.04 -1.51 -10.98
N PRO A 128 -14.96 -1.85 -9.68
CA PRO A 128 -14.46 -3.14 -9.22
C PRO A 128 -15.26 -4.30 -9.80
N ILE A 129 -14.57 -5.39 -10.15
CA ILE A 129 -15.22 -6.65 -10.53
C ILE A 129 -15.66 -7.40 -9.28
N LEU A 130 -14.86 -7.30 -8.23
CA LEU A 130 -15.10 -7.93 -6.94
C LEU A 130 -14.57 -7.03 -5.81
N ILE A 131 -15.23 -7.10 -4.66
CA ILE A 131 -14.76 -6.54 -3.41
C ILE A 131 -14.53 -7.71 -2.45
N ASP A 132 -13.30 -7.91 -2.01
CA ASP A 132 -12.99 -8.83 -0.93
C ASP A 132 -12.96 -8.04 0.40
N ARG A 133 -13.85 -8.43 1.31
CA ARG A 133 -13.97 -7.88 2.67
C ARG A 133 -13.46 -8.94 3.63
N SER A 134 -12.18 -9.23 3.56
CA SER A 134 -11.62 -10.28 4.39
C SER A 134 -11.27 -9.74 5.76
N ASP A 135 -11.46 -10.58 6.77
CA ASP A 135 -10.70 -10.48 7.99
C ASP A 135 -9.23 -10.80 7.67
N LEU A 136 -8.47 -9.74 7.47
CA LEU A 136 -7.06 -9.79 7.11
C LEU A 136 -6.16 -9.93 8.35
N ARG A 137 -6.69 -10.24 9.55
CA ARG A 137 -5.88 -10.54 10.75
C ARG A 137 -4.83 -11.64 10.52
N GLY A 138 -5.04 -12.53 9.54
CA GLY A 138 -4.04 -13.50 9.09
C GLY A 138 -2.78 -12.87 8.47
N PHE A 139 -2.86 -11.66 7.89
CA PHE A 139 -1.71 -10.84 7.47
C PHE A 139 -0.84 -10.52 8.68
N ALA A 140 -1.49 -9.99 9.72
CA ALA A 140 -0.84 -9.61 10.96
C ALA A 140 -0.19 -10.83 11.64
N GLY A 141 -0.87 -11.98 11.70
CA GLY A 141 -0.30 -13.20 12.28
C GLY A 141 1.01 -13.64 11.62
N LYS A 142 1.03 -13.80 10.28
CA LYS A 142 2.22 -14.28 9.54
C LYS A 142 3.36 -13.25 9.48
N TYR A 143 3.03 -11.98 9.32
CA TYR A 143 4.07 -10.92 9.27
C TYR A 143 4.57 -10.52 10.66
N TRP A 144 3.74 -10.59 11.71
CA TRP A 144 4.18 -10.28 13.07
C TRP A 144 4.91 -11.42 13.75
N SER A 145 4.65 -12.69 13.41
CA SER A 145 5.39 -13.82 13.99
C SER A 145 6.74 -14.06 13.33
N ASP A 146 6.86 -13.89 12.00
CA ASP A 146 7.98 -14.47 11.25
C ASP A 146 9.01 -13.45 10.72
N ARG A 147 8.76 -12.12 10.77
CA ARG A 147 9.70 -11.11 10.19
C ARG A 147 9.77 -9.73 10.89
N VAL A 148 9.41 -9.61 12.17
CA VAL A 148 9.64 -8.35 12.94
C VAL A 148 10.82 -8.47 13.91
N LEU A 149 11.65 -9.51 13.79
CA LEU A 149 12.98 -9.50 14.41
C LEU A 149 13.94 -8.62 13.60
N LEU A 150 13.98 -7.35 14.01
CA LEU A 150 15.17 -6.48 14.16
C LEU A 150 16.05 -6.16 12.92
N ASN A 151 16.19 -4.83 12.70
CA ASN A 151 17.12 -4.09 11.81
C ASN A 151 16.67 -4.07 10.33
N THR A 152 16.37 -2.95 9.64
CA THR A 152 16.87 -1.57 9.63
C THR A 152 15.88 -0.82 8.69
N LEU A 153 15.23 0.31 9.00
CA LEU A 153 15.76 1.68 8.99
C LEU A 153 14.81 2.55 9.83
N PHE A 154 15.22 2.85 11.05
CA PHE A 154 14.89 4.12 11.70
C PHE A 154 15.87 5.14 11.13
N PHE A 155 15.51 5.78 10.03
CA PHE A 155 16.14 7.01 9.56
C PHE A 155 15.06 7.75 8.82
N TRP A 156 14.41 8.70 9.49
CA TRP A 156 14.21 10.07 9.00
C TRP A 156 13.20 10.87 9.84
N PHE A 157 13.19 10.80 11.17
CA PHE A 157 12.52 11.81 12.00
C PHE A 157 13.07 11.75 13.43
N GLU A 158 14.36 12.00 13.61
CA GLU A 158 14.91 12.64 14.83
C GLU A 158 16.42 12.88 14.69
N LYS A 159 16.83 14.13 14.92
CA LYS A 159 18.21 14.68 14.98
C LYS A 159 19.03 14.72 13.68
N LYS A 160 19.03 15.90 13.04
CA LYS A 160 20.09 16.93 13.25
C LYS A 160 19.79 18.16 12.39
N SER A 161 19.41 19.26 13.02
CA SER A 161 20.30 20.43 13.09
C SER A 161 21.68 20.19 12.47
N LYS A 162 21.95 20.96 11.41
CA LYS A 162 23.24 21.14 10.70
C LYS A 162 23.58 20.10 9.61
N SER A 163 23.45 20.61 8.39
CA SER A 163 24.39 20.52 7.28
C SER A 163 24.26 19.36 6.28
N SER A 164 24.01 19.79 5.05
CA SER A 164 24.49 19.30 3.75
C SER A 164 23.97 17.96 3.19
N THR A 165 23.08 18.12 2.20
CA THR A 165 22.90 17.37 0.93
C THR A 165 23.99 16.35 0.58
N ILE A 166 23.59 15.18 0.03
CA ILE A 166 24.21 14.53 -1.15
C ILE A 166 23.20 13.57 -1.83
N THR A 167 23.23 13.66 -3.15
CA THR A 167 22.55 12.96 -4.24
C THR A 167 22.85 11.45 -4.31
N LEU A 168 21.85 10.67 -4.73
CA LEU A 168 21.97 9.25 -5.09
C LEU A 168 22.70 9.08 -6.43
N ARG A 169 23.61 8.10 -6.52
CA ARG A 169 24.04 7.47 -7.77
C ARG A 169 23.44 6.08 -7.85
#